data_AF-A0A7Y2HQZ3-F1
#
_entry.id   AF-A0A7Y2HQZ3-F1
#
_cell.length_a   1.000
_cell.length_b   1.000
_cell.length_c   1.000
_cell.angle_alpha   90.00
_cell.angle_beta   90.00
_cell.angle_gamma   90.00
#
_symmetry.space_group_name_H-M   'P 1'
#
loop_
_entity.id
_entity.type
_entity.pdbx_description
1 polymer ?
#
loop_
_entity_poly.entity_id
_entity_poly.type
_entity_poly.pdbx_seq_one_letter_code
_entity_poly.pdbx_strand_id
1 'polypeptide(L)'
;MSLWNKLFGGSAEPDQVDYYREGLDMLRDGKFHEALTSFRLALKEAPGDPVVLQQIAIAYTRIGMTEEAAKTYRHVLKNDPDASGAHYGLAFIYLRGGHHEDAERHLRAFLEHAPSGDDAREHIAHAQATLAQLRGEMLDADPSGAEPYGG
;
A
#
# COMPACT_ATOMS: atom_id res chain seq x y z
N MET A 1 -27.72 -27.29 -37.91
CA MET A 1 -26.91 -26.12 -37.48
C MET A 1 -27.88 -25.02 -37.05
N SER A 2 -27.91 -24.73 -35.76
CA SER A 2 -28.99 -24.05 -35.02
C SER A 2 -29.46 -22.71 -35.56
N LEU A 3 -30.77 -22.63 -35.86
CA LEU A 3 -31.59 -21.43 -36.11
C LEU A 3 -31.87 -20.60 -34.83
N TRP A 4 -31.12 -20.84 -33.75
CA TRP A 4 -31.35 -20.24 -32.44
C TRP A 4 -30.67 -18.86 -32.26
N ASN A 5 -29.60 -18.57 -33.00
CA ASN A 5 -28.86 -17.29 -32.91
C ASN A 5 -29.61 -16.07 -33.49
N LYS A 6 -30.77 -16.25 -34.12
CA LYS A 6 -31.57 -15.15 -34.72
C LYS A 6 -32.84 -14.82 -33.94
N LEU A 7 -33.21 -15.63 -32.95
CA LEU A 7 -34.43 -15.44 -32.14
C LEU A 7 -34.14 -14.86 -30.75
N PHE A 8 -32.92 -15.03 -30.25
CA PHE A 8 -32.45 -14.37 -29.03
C PHE A 8 -31.43 -13.31 -29.42
N GLY A 9 -31.92 -12.08 -29.59
CA GLY A 9 -31.08 -10.91 -29.83
C GLY A 9 -30.02 -10.77 -28.77
N GLY A 10 -28.80 -10.44 -29.21
CA GLY A 10 -27.68 -9.99 -28.40
C GLY A 10 -27.46 -10.74 -27.10
N SER A 11 -26.54 -11.71 -27.10
CA SER A 11 -25.72 -11.91 -25.91
C SER A 11 -24.90 -10.63 -25.70
N ALA A 12 -25.54 -9.60 -25.14
CA ALA A 12 -24.82 -8.71 -24.26
C ALA A 12 -24.30 -9.66 -23.19
N GLU A 13 -23.01 -10.02 -23.27
CA GLU A 13 -22.36 -10.52 -22.08
C GLU A 13 -22.75 -9.56 -20.95
N PRO A 14 -23.20 -10.05 -19.78
CA PRO A 14 -23.39 -9.18 -18.63
C PRO A 14 -22.13 -8.32 -18.55
N ASP A 15 -22.29 -6.99 -18.53
CA ASP A 15 -21.16 -6.07 -18.45
C ASP A 15 -20.25 -6.60 -17.33
N GLN A 16 -19.07 -7.12 -17.72
CA GLN A 16 -18.26 -7.90 -16.79
C GLN A 16 -17.92 -6.96 -15.64
N VAL A 17 -18.34 -7.31 -14.42
CA VAL A 17 -18.17 -6.43 -13.26
C VAL A 17 -16.68 -6.15 -13.08
N ASP A 18 -16.29 -4.89 -13.22
CA ASP A 18 -14.93 -4.43 -12.91
C ASP A 18 -14.78 -4.36 -11.39
N TYR A 19 -14.47 -5.52 -10.80
CA TYR A 19 -14.30 -5.67 -9.36
C TYR A 19 -13.17 -4.80 -8.80
N TYR A 20 -12.20 -4.40 -9.64
CA TYR A 20 -11.14 -3.50 -9.20
C TYR A 20 -11.70 -2.09 -8.99
N ARG A 21 -12.43 -1.54 -9.96
CA ARG A 21 -13.08 -0.23 -9.82
C ARG A 21 -14.12 -0.21 -8.70
N GLU A 22 -14.93 -1.26 -8.61
CA GLU A 22 -15.89 -1.39 -7.50
C GLU A 22 -15.18 -1.36 -6.14
N GLY A 23 -14.08 -2.10 -6.01
CA GLY A 23 -13.27 -2.10 -4.78
C GLY A 23 -12.68 -0.73 -4.47
N LEU A 24 -12.22 0.02 -5.47
CA LEU A 24 -11.73 1.40 -5.27
C LEU A 24 -12.83 2.33 -4.78
N ASP A 25 -14.03 2.26 -5.35
CA ASP A 25 -15.17 3.08 -4.93
C ASP A 25 -15.59 2.76 -3.49
N MET A 26 -15.66 1.46 -3.14
CA MET A 26 -15.93 1.03 -1.76
C MET A 26 -14.84 1.49 -0.79
N LEU A 27 -13.56 1.47 -1.20
CA LEU A 27 -12.45 1.93 -0.38
C LEU A 27 -12.57 3.44 -0.10
N ARG A 28 -12.94 4.24 -1.12
CA ARG A 28 -13.18 5.68 -1.00
C ARG A 28 -14.35 6.00 -0.07
N ASP A 29 -15.40 5.18 -0.12
CA ASP A 29 -16.58 5.27 0.75
C ASP A 29 -16.32 4.80 2.19
N GLY A 30 -15.14 4.24 2.49
CA GLY A 30 -14.82 3.68 3.81
C GLY A 30 -15.40 2.28 4.07
N LYS A 31 -15.98 1.63 3.05
CA LYS A 31 -16.54 0.27 3.10
C LYS A 31 -15.43 -0.76 2.91
N PHE A 32 -14.52 -0.83 3.87
CA PHE A 32 -13.25 -1.55 3.70
C PHE A 32 -13.40 -3.07 3.57
N HIS A 33 -14.40 -3.68 4.22
CA HIS A 33 -14.62 -5.13 4.14
C HIS A 33 -15.21 -5.53 2.78
N GLU A 34 -16.11 -4.71 2.26
CA GLU A 34 -16.70 -4.87 0.93
C GLU A 34 -15.63 -4.63 -0.15
N ALA A 35 -14.82 -3.58 0.00
CA ALA A 35 -13.67 -3.33 -0.88
C ALA A 35 -12.73 -4.53 -0.94
N LEU A 36 -12.39 -5.12 0.22
CA LEU A 36 -11.57 -6.33 0.29
C LEU A 36 -12.21 -7.52 -0.45
N THR A 37 -13.54 -7.63 -0.44
CA THR A 37 -14.26 -8.67 -1.17
C THR A 37 -14.13 -8.46 -2.68
N SER A 38 -14.38 -7.24 -3.19
CA SER A 38 -14.23 -6.93 -4.61
C SER A 38 -12.77 -7.06 -5.06
N PHE A 39 -11.79 -6.58 -4.30
CA PHE A 39 -10.37 -6.78 -4.66
C PHE A 39 -9.95 -8.25 -4.68
N ARG A 40 -10.49 -9.10 -3.80
CA ARG A 40 -10.24 -10.55 -3.87
C ARG A 40 -10.82 -11.19 -5.11
N LEU A 41 -11.95 -10.68 -5.63
CA LEU A 41 -12.50 -11.12 -6.92
C LEU A 41 -11.64 -10.62 -8.08
N ALA A 42 -11.21 -9.35 -8.07
CA ALA A 42 -10.27 -8.82 -9.06
C ALA A 42 -8.95 -9.62 -9.11
N LEU A 43 -8.42 -10.01 -7.94
CA LEU A 43 -7.21 -10.83 -7.86
C LEU A 43 -7.40 -12.26 -8.40
N LYS A 44 -8.62 -12.79 -8.45
CA LYS A 44 -8.86 -14.09 -9.10
C LYS A 44 -8.72 -14.01 -10.62
N GLU A 45 -9.08 -12.88 -11.21
CA GLU A 45 -8.95 -12.63 -12.65
C GLU A 45 -7.47 -12.36 -13.03
N ALA A 46 -6.72 -11.69 -12.15
CA ALA A 46 -5.29 -11.44 -12.32
C ALA A 46 -4.48 -11.91 -11.08
N PRO A 47 -4.19 -13.22 -10.96
CA PRO A 47 -3.47 -13.75 -9.81
C PRO A 47 -2.09 -13.11 -9.64
N GLY A 48 -1.88 -12.50 -8.48
CA GLY A 48 -0.58 -11.89 -8.13
C GLY A 48 -0.36 -10.48 -8.66
N ASP A 49 -1.39 -9.83 -9.21
CA ASP A 49 -1.30 -8.43 -9.64
C ASP A 49 -0.87 -7.53 -8.45
N PRO A 50 0.31 -6.88 -8.52
CA PRO A 50 0.83 -6.06 -7.43
C PRO A 50 -0.06 -4.85 -7.14
N VAL A 51 -0.76 -4.31 -8.14
CA VAL A 51 -1.66 -3.16 -7.98
C VAL A 51 -2.87 -3.57 -7.14
N VAL A 52 -3.46 -4.73 -7.43
CA VAL A 52 -4.60 -5.26 -6.65
C VAL A 52 -4.16 -5.66 -5.25
N LEU A 53 -3.00 -6.33 -5.11
CA LEU A 53 -2.43 -6.70 -3.81
C LEU A 53 -2.15 -5.47 -2.93
N GLN A 54 -1.68 -4.37 -3.50
CA GLN A 54 -1.50 -3.13 -2.77
C GLN A 54 -2.82 -2.57 -2.23
N GLN A 55 -3.90 -2.59 -3.02
CA GLN A 55 -5.22 -2.14 -2.54
C GLN A 55 -5.78 -3.04 -1.44
N ILE A 56 -5.55 -4.36 -1.52
CA ILE A 56 -5.88 -5.32 -0.45
C ILE A 56 -5.12 -4.97 0.84
N ALA A 57 -3.82 -4.67 0.74
CA ALA A 57 -3.00 -4.29 1.88
C ALA A 57 -3.46 -2.97 2.53
N ILE A 58 -3.87 -1.99 1.70
CA ILE A 58 -4.47 -0.74 2.18
C ILE A 58 -5.77 -1.04 2.94
N ALA A 59 -6.67 -1.85 2.37
CA ALA A 59 -7.91 -2.25 3.04
C ALA A 59 -7.65 -2.93 4.39
N TYR A 60 -6.71 -3.89 4.45
CA TYR A 60 -6.29 -4.54 5.70
C TYR A 60 -5.75 -3.52 6.73
N THR A 61 -4.97 -2.55 6.28
CA THR A 61 -4.44 -1.48 7.16
C THR A 61 -5.58 -0.67 7.77
N ARG A 62 -6.60 -0.32 6.97
CA ARG A 62 -7.75 0.50 7.41
C ARG A 62 -8.68 -0.22 8.39
N ILE A 63 -8.78 -1.55 8.31
CA ILE A 63 -9.54 -2.36 9.28
C ILE A 63 -8.72 -2.80 10.49
N GLY A 64 -7.43 -2.46 10.55
CA GLY A 64 -6.55 -2.78 11.68
C GLY A 64 -5.91 -4.17 11.64
N MET A 65 -6.12 -4.94 10.56
CA MET A 65 -5.48 -6.25 10.32
C MET A 65 -4.03 -6.05 9.89
N THR A 66 -3.22 -5.63 10.85
CA THR A 66 -1.88 -5.07 10.63
C THR A 66 -0.88 -6.13 10.16
N GLU A 67 -0.99 -7.37 10.64
CA GLU A 67 -0.12 -8.47 10.23
C GLU A 67 -0.39 -8.89 8.78
N GLU A 68 -1.66 -9.01 8.40
CA GLU A 68 -2.10 -9.34 7.05
C GLU A 68 -1.73 -8.24 6.06
N ALA A 69 -1.90 -6.97 6.46
CA ALA A 69 -1.43 -5.83 5.69
C ALA A 69 0.07 -5.91 5.43
N ALA A 70 0.88 -6.08 6.48
CA ALA A 70 2.34 -6.16 6.35
C ALA A 70 2.79 -7.36 5.49
N LYS A 71 2.16 -8.52 5.66
CA LYS A 71 2.43 -9.70 4.81
C LYS A 71 2.10 -9.42 3.34
N THR A 72 1.00 -8.71 3.07
CA THR A 72 0.57 -8.39 1.72
C THR A 72 1.48 -7.35 1.08
N TYR A 73 1.87 -6.28 1.79
CA TYR A 73 2.85 -5.32 1.29
C TYR A 73 4.21 -5.97 1.00
N ARG A 74 4.70 -6.87 1.88
CA ARG A 74 5.92 -7.64 1.60
C ARG A 74 5.80 -8.53 0.35
N HIS A 75 4.60 -9.01 0.03
CA HIS A 75 4.37 -9.75 -1.21
C HIS A 75 4.46 -8.83 -2.43
N VAL A 76 3.90 -7.62 -2.36
CA VAL A 76 4.09 -6.59 -3.41
C VAL A 76 5.59 -6.34 -3.62
N LEU A 77 6.33 -6.07 -2.54
CA LEU A 77 7.77 -5.80 -2.60
C LEU A 77 8.63 -6.98 -3.08
N LYS A 78 8.12 -8.21 -3.00
CA LYS A 78 8.82 -9.38 -3.55
C LYS A 78 8.81 -9.36 -5.08
N ASN A 79 7.75 -8.82 -5.68
CA ASN A 79 7.58 -8.75 -7.14
C ASN A 79 8.09 -7.43 -7.71
N ASP A 80 7.85 -6.33 -6.99
CA ASP A 80 8.31 -4.99 -7.31
C ASP A 80 8.98 -4.36 -6.07
N PRO A 81 10.31 -4.51 -5.94
CA PRO A 81 11.07 -3.96 -4.82
C PRO A 81 10.99 -2.44 -4.69
N ASP A 82 10.62 -1.73 -5.76
CA ASP A 82 10.62 -0.27 -5.82
C ASP A 82 9.20 0.30 -5.62
N ALA A 83 8.22 -0.55 -5.32
CA ALA A 83 6.82 -0.16 -5.12
C ALA A 83 6.67 0.78 -3.91
N SER A 84 6.78 2.07 -4.16
CA SER A 84 6.83 3.11 -3.13
C SER A 84 5.60 3.11 -2.21
N GLY A 85 4.41 2.86 -2.75
CA GLY A 85 3.20 2.74 -1.93
C GLY A 85 3.24 1.57 -0.93
N ALA A 86 3.90 0.46 -1.27
CA ALA A 86 4.09 -0.65 -0.34
C ALA A 86 5.13 -0.33 0.74
N HIS A 87 6.20 0.39 0.38
CA HIS A 87 7.15 0.95 1.34
C HIS A 87 6.46 1.90 2.33
N TYR A 88 5.63 2.83 1.85
CA TYR A 88 4.90 3.75 2.70
C TYR A 88 3.93 3.03 3.65
N GLY A 89 3.20 2.03 3.14
CA GLY A 89 2.30 1.20 3.96
C GLY A 89 3.02 0.45 5.08
N LEU A 90 4.18 -0.16 4.78
CA LEU A 90 5.01 -0.81 5.80
C LEU A 90 5.58 0.17 6.81
N ALA A 91 6.07 1.33 6.37
CA ALA A 91 6.54 2.36 7.27
C ALA A 91 5.47 2.78 8.28
N PHE A 92 4.24 3.02 7.82
CA PHE A 92 3.11 3.35 8.69
C PHE A 92 2.83 2.25 9.73
N ILE A 93 2.87 0.99 9.30
CA ILE A 93 2.68 -0.16 10.20
C ILE A 93 3.79 -0.23 11.26
N TYR A 94 5.05 -0.08 10.85
CA TYR A 94 6.20 -0.13 11.76
C TYR A 94 6.20 1.02 12.76
N LEU A 95 5.84 2.24 12.33
CA LEU A 95 5.66 3.38 13.23
C LEU A 95 4.61 3.09 14.31
N ARG A 96 3.46 2.53 13.93
CA ARG A 96 2.42 2.16 14.90
C ARG A 96 2.86 1.07 15.88
N GLY A 97 3.79 0.21 15.46
CA GLY A 97 4.39 -0.83 16.30
C GLY A 97 5.59 -0.36 17.13
N GLY A 98 6.03 0.90 17.01
CA GLY A 98 7.24 1.41 17.67
C GLY A 98 8.56 0.87 17.07
N HIS A 99 8.51 0.27 15.89
CA HIS A 99 9.69 -0.25 15.19
C HIS A 99 10.34 0.84 14.33
N HIS A 100 10.97 1.82 15.00
CA HIS A 100 11.44 3.05 14.36
C HIS A 100 12.51 2.83 13.28
N GLU A 101 13.44 1.89 13.50
CA GLU A 101 14.50 1.56 12.52
C GLU A 101 13.93 0.98 11.21
N ASP A 102 12.98 0.05 11.32
CA ASP A 102 12.29 -0.51 10.16
C ASP A 102 11.47 0.55 9.43
N ALA A 103 10.77 1.40 10.18
CA ALA A 103 10.02 2.51 9.63
C ALA A 103 10.92 3.46 8.83
N GLU A 104 12.06 3.86 9.39
CA GLU A 104 13.02 4.73 8.72
C GLU A 104 13.52 4.12 7.40
N ARG A 105 13.91 2.84 7.41
CA ARG A 105 14.35 2.14 6.19
C ARG A 105 13.28 2.20 5.10
N HIS A 106 12.01 1.94 5.45
CA HIS A 106 10.92 1.96 4.48
C HIS A 106 10.54 3.38 4.03
N LEU A 107 10.59 4.39 4.90
CA LEU A 107 10.36 5.79 4.51
C LEU A 107 11.42 6.30 3.54
N ARG A 108 12.69 5.94 3.73
CA ARG A 108 13.77 6.29 2.79
C ARG A 108 13.52 5.70 1.40
N ALA A 109 13.21 4.41 1.33
CA ALA A 109 12.88 3.73 0.07
C ALA A 109 11.62 4.33 -0.61
N PHE A 110 10.60 4.71 0.16
CA PHE A 110 9.44 5.43 -0.38
C PHE A 110 9.84 6.75 -1.06
N LEU A 111 10.74 7.53 -0.44
CA LEU A 111 11.19 8.81 -0.99
C LEU A 111 12.14 8.66 -2.19
N GLU A 112 12.93 7.58 -2.24
CA GLU A 112 13.78 7.25 -3.41
C GLU A 112 12.94 7.00 -4.67
N HIS A 113 11.76 6.38 -4.51
CA HIS A 113 10.83 6.05 -5.60
C HIS A 113 9.50 6.82 -5.49
N ALA A 114 9.56 8.07 -5.00
CA ALA A 114 8.39 8.85 -4.68
C ALA A 114 7.41 8.96 -5.88
N PRO A 115 6.11 8.68 -5.68
CA PRO A 115 5.13 8.80 -6.75
C PRO A 115 5.02 10.26 -7.20
N SER A 116 4.87 10.47 -8.50
CA SER A 116 4.66 11.80 -9.08
C SER A 116 3.18 12.17 -9.07
N GLY A 117 2.86 13.44 -8.88
CA GLY A 117 1.50 13.98 -8.90
C GLY A 117 1.05 14.63 -7.59
N ASP A 118 -0.08 15.32 -7.64
CA ASP A 118 -0.60 16.13 -6.53
C ASP A 118 -1.04 15.27 -5.35
N ASP A 119 -1.61 14.09 -5.62
CA ASP A 119 -2.10 13.14 -4.61
C ASP A 119 -0.96 12.56 -3.72
N ALA A 120 0.28 12.62 -4.21
CA ALA A 120 1.45 12.12 -3.49
C ALA A 120 2.07 13.16 -2.53
N ARG A 121 1.76 14.46 -2.69
CA ARG A 121 2.45 15.54 -1.96
C ARG A 121 2.32 15.40 -0.45
N GLU A 122 1.13 15.06 0.04
CA GLU A 122 0.89 14.88 1.48
C GLU A 122 1.69 13.70 2.05
N HIS A 123 1.74 12.58 1.30
CA HIS A 123 2.51 11.40 1.68
C HIS A 123 4.02 11.69 1.70
N ILE A 124 4.52 12.43 0.72
CA ILE A 124 5.93 12.86 0.64
C ILE A 124 6.27 13.78 1.83
N ALA A 125 5.45 14.80 2.07
CA ALA A 125 5.66 15.73 3.19
C ALA A 125 5.64 15.01 4.54
N HIS A 126 4.66 14.11 4.73
CA HIS A 126 4.58 13.28 5.93
C HIS A 126 5.82 12.41 6.12
N ALA A 127 6.29 11.73 5.07
CA ALA A 127 7.49 10.89 5.13
C ALA A 127 8.75 11.69 5.48
N GLN A 128 8.93 12.87 4.88
CA GLN A 128 10.06 13.75 5.17
C GLN A 128 10.04 14.24 6.62
N ALA A 129 8.88 14.71 7.10
CA ALA A 129 8.73 15.16 8.47
C ALA A 129 8.99 14.05 9.48
N THR A 130 8.45 12.85 9.22
CA THR A 130 8.62 11.68 10.09
C THR A 130 10.09 11.24 10.15
N LEU A 131 10.79 11.21 9.01
CA LEU A 131 12.22 10.89 9.00
C LEU A 131 13.06 11.89 9.79
N ALA A 132 12.73 13.18 9.70
CA ALA A 132 13.43 14.21 10.47
C ALA A 132 13.21 14.03 11.98
N GLN A 133 11.99 13.69 12.39
CA GLN A 133 11.67 13.40 13.79
C GLN A 133 12.42 12.16 14.30
N LEU A 134 12.35 11.03 13.59
CA LEU A 134 13.03 9.79 13.99
C LEU A 134 14.54 9.98 14.15
N ARG A 135 15.16 10.77 13.26
CA ARG A 135 16.58 11.10 13.35
C ARG A 135 16.89 11.97 14.57
N GLY A 136 16.01 12.93 14.90
CA GLY A 136 16.15 13.76 16.11
C GLY A 136 16.07 12.92 17.38
N GLU A 137 15.06 12.05 17.48
CA GLU A 137 14.91 11.11 18.61
C GLU A 137 16.12 10.20 18.78
N MET A 138 16.73 9.75 17.67
CA MET A 138 17.94 8.93 17.72
C MET A 138 19.19 9.70 18.17
N LEU A 139 19.33 10.98 17.78
CA LEU A 139 20.44 11.83 18.26
C LEU A 139 20.33 12.11 19.75
N ASP A 140 19.13 12.30 20.28
CA ASP A 140 18.89 12.48 21.71
C ASP A 140 19.07 11.17 22.51
N ALA A 141 18.92 10.02 21.85
CA ALA A 141 19.08 8.69 22.44
C ALA A 141 20.52 8.15 22.40
N ASP A 142 21.48 8.87 21.80
CA ASP A 142 22.91 8.53 21.83
C ASP A 142 23.63 9.26 23.00
N PRO A 143 23.80 8.63 24.18
CA PRO A 143 24.56 9.22 25.28
C PRO A 143 26.07 9.25 25.01
N SER A 144 26.56 8.66 23.91
CA SER A 144 27.96 8.73 23.51
C SER A 144 28.22 9.95 22.63
N GLY A 145 27.90 11.13 23.17
CA GLY A 145 28.48 12.38 22.68
C GLY A 145 30.00 12.25 22.74
N ALA A 146 30.61 11.88 21.62
CA ALA A 146 32.04 11.76 21.47
C ALA A 146 32.68 13.08 21.92
N GLU A 147 33.48 13.03 22.99
CA GLU A 147 34.30 14.15 23.40
C GLU A 147 35.18 14.60 22.21
N PRO A 148 35.32 15.92 21.98
CA PRO A 148 36.23 16.39 20.96
C PRO A 148 37.65 16.06 21.42
N TYR A 149 38.34 15.18 20.68
CA TYR A 149 39.78 15.02 20.80
C TYR A 149 40.43 16.41 20.75
N GLY A 150 40.93 16.84 21.90
CA GLY A 150 41.63 18.11 22.07
C GLY A 150 42.83 17.92 22.99
N GLY A 151 44.02 18.07 22.39
CA GLY A 151 45.27 18.51 23.04
C GLY A 151 46.11 17.44 23.71
#